data_AF-A0A1H3N1S2-F1
#
_entry.id   AF-A0A1H3N1S2-F1
#
_cell.length_a   1.000
_cell.length_b   1.000
_cell.length_c   1.000
_cell.angle_alpha   90.00
_cell.angle_beta   90.00
_cell.angle_gamma   90.00
#
_symmetry.space_group_name_H-M   'P 1'
#
loop_
_entity.id
_entity.type
_entity.pdbx_description
1 polymer ?
#
loop_
_entity_poly.entity_id
_entity_poly.type
_entity_poly.pdbx_seq_one_letter_code
_entity_poly.pdbx_strand_id
1 'polypeptide(L)'
;MSSDMTEDVFADTQYGKLALEKLAPVPGNFRLFEAGWLGKRPEDWRVMCVKGAEFRVAKAGPRKGTLSIMVKGTERSVCLTREEIAAAGADNTA
;
A
#
# COMPACT_ATOMS: atom_id res chain seq x y z
N MET A 1 6.11 14.49 8.37
CA MET A 1 5.23 13.78 7.43
C MET A 1 3.82 13.79 7.99
N SER A 2 2.85 14.35 7.27
CA SER A 2 1.44 14.32 7.67
C SER A 2 0.97 12.86 7.67
N SER A 3 0.31 12.40 8.73
CA SER A 3 -0.27 11.04 8.80
C SER A 3 -1.70 10.99 8.26
N ASP A 4 -2.02 11.90 7.35
CA ASP A 4 -3.30 11.92 6.65
C ASP A 4 -3.25 10.92 5.50
N MET A 5 -3.96 9.81 5.63
CA MET A 5 -4.05 8.74 4.63
C MET A 5 -5.15 9.01 3.60
N THR A 6 -5.68 10.24 3.55
CA THR A 6 -6.62 10.64 2.50
C THR A 6 -5.99 10.50 1.12
N GLU A 7 -4.69 10.74 1.00
CA GLU A 7 -3.90 10.45 -0.20
C GLU A 7 -3.37 9.00 -0.14
N ASP A 8 -3.80 8.17 -1.09
CA ASP A 8 -3.27 6.81 -1.28
C ASP A 8 -2.08 6.84 -2.24
N VAL A 9 -1.01 7.49 -1.83
CA VAL A 9 0.17 7.76 -2.68
C VAL A 9 0.75 6.48 -3.27
N PHE A 10 0.66 5.37 -2.53
CA PHE A 10 1.11 4.07 -2.97
C PHE A 10 0.19 3.47 -4.04
N ALA A 11 -1.13 3.67 -3.97
CA ALA A 11 -2.08 3.13 -4.95
C ALA A 11 -1.85 3.65 -6.38
N ASP A 12 -1.23 4.82 -6.55
CA ASP A 12 -0.90 5.35 -7.87
C ASP A 12 0.34 4.70 -8.49
N THR A 13 1.18 4.06 -7.67
CA THR A 13 2.37 3.35 -8.14
C THR A 13 2.03 2.01 -8.78
N GLN A 14 2.88 1.56 -9.70
CA GLN A 14 2.73 0.27 -10.38
C GLN A 14 2.64 -0.91 -9.42
N TYR A 15 3.49 -0.95 -8.39
CA TYR A 15 3.44 -2.01 -7.37
C TYR A 15 2.21 -1.87 -6.46
N GLY A 16 1.73 -0.66 -6.20
CA GLY A 16 0.55 -0.45 -5.37
C GLY A 16 -0.73 -0.90 -6.05
N LYS A 17 -0.89 -0.63 -7.35
CA LYS A 17 -2.01 -1.16 -8.15
C LYS A 17 -2.03 -2.69 -8.12
N LEU A 18 -0.90 -3.33 -8.42
CA LEU A 18 -0.78 -4.79 -8.36
C LEU A 18 -1.01 -5.35 -6.95
N ALA A 19 -0.54 -4.65 -5.91
CA ALA A 19 -0.78 -5.04 -4.53
C ALA A 19 -2.28 -4.98 -4.20
N LEU A 20 -2.98 -3.91 -4.59
CA LEU A 20 -4.42 -3.77 -4.38
C LEU A 20 -5.23 -4.83 -5.13
N GLU A 21 -4.84 -5.17 -6.36
CA GLU A 21 -5.46 -6.25 -7.13
C GLU A 21 -5.33 -7.60 -6.42
N LYS A 22 -4.12 -7.94 -5.93
CA LYS A 22 -3.90 -9.21 -5.20
C LYS A 22 -4.54 -9.20 -3.79
N LEU A 23 -4.69 -8.03 -3.19
CA LEU A 23 -5.37 -7.87 -1.90
C LEU A 23 -6.90 -7.81 -2.07
N ALA A 24 -7.43 -7.65 -3.28
CA ALA A 24 -8.86 -7.56 -3.49
C ALA A 24 -9.60 -8.82 -2.97
N PRO A 25 -10.82 -8.67 -2.41
CA PRO A 25 -11.49 -7.40 -2.15
C PRO A 25 -10.89 -6.66 -0.94
N VAL A 26 -10.86 -5.32 -0.99
CA VAL A 26 -10.45 -4.45 0.13
C VAL A 26 -11.54 -3.41 0.44
N PRO A 27 -11.69 -2.97 1.70
CA PRO A 27 -12.61 -1.88 2.06
C PRO A 27 -12.27 -0.56 1.35
N GLY A 28 -13.23 0.35 1.17
CA GLY A 28 -13.02 1.63 0.48
C GLY A 28 -12.00 2.57 1.15
N ASN A 29 -11.81 2.44 2.47
CA ASN A 29 -10.78 3.17 3.23
C ASN A 29 -9.51 2.34 3.47
N PHE A 30 -9.31 1.26 2.74
CA PHE A 30 -8.07 0.52 2.76
C PHE A 30 -6.97 1.35 2.09
N ARG A 31 -5.86 1.55 2.78
CA ARG A 31 -4.71 2.32 2.29
C ARG A 31 -3.45 1.49 2.47
N LEU A 32 -2.62 1.49 1.44
CA LEU A 32 -1.26 1.00 1.56
C LEU A 32 -0.46 2.02 2.38
N PHE A 33 0.39 1.57 3.30
CA PHE A 33 1.14 2.46 4.18
C PHE A 33 2.63 2.11 4.29
N GLU A 34 3.02 0.93 3.80
CA GLU A 34 4.41 0.47 3.85
C GLU A 34 4.72 -0.33 2.60
N ALA A 35 5.84 -0.05 1.95
CA ALA A 35 6.40 -0.86 0.87
C ALA A 35 7.90 -0.97 1.06
N GLY A 36 8.46 -2.18 0.94
CA GLY A 36 9.87 -2.40 1.15
C GLY A 36 10.40 -3.61 0.38
N TRP A 37 11.58 -3.45 -0.22
CA TRP A 37 12.30 -4.57 -0.81
C TRP A 37 12.89 -5.46 0.28
N LEU A 38 12.73 -6.77 0.11
CA LEU A 38 13.42 -7.77 0.91
C LEU A 38 14.87 -7.91 0.41
N GLY A 39 15.81 -7.99 1.35
CA GLY A 39 17.23 -8.14 1.07
C GLY A 39 18.08 -7.05 1.74
N LYS A 40 19.26 -7.42 2.23
CA LYS A 40 20.17 -6.47 2.91
C LYS A 40 20.94 -5.59 1.92
N ARG A 41 21.12 -6.06 0.69
CA ARG A 41 21.87 -5.37 -0.36
C ARG A 41 20.99 -5.17 -1.60
N PRO A 42 21.24 -4.14 -2.41
CA PRO A 42 20.49 -3.90 -3.65
C PRO A 42 20.47 -5.10 -4.62
N GLU A 43 21.55 -5.90 -4.64
CA GLU A 43 21.65 -7.11 -5.45
C GLU A 43 20.60 -8.19 -5.07
N ASP A 44 20.14 -8.16 -3.83
CA ASP A 44 19.22 -9.15 -3.26
C ASP A 44 17.74 -8.70 -3.39
N TRP A 45 17.48 -7.47 -3.86
CA TRP A 45 16.14 -6.88 -3.97
C TRP A 45 15.31 -7.49 -5.12
N ARG A 46 14.79 -8.70 -4.87
CA ARG A 46 13.96 -9.45 -5.83
C ARG A 46 12.47 -9.41 -5.50
N VAL A 47 12.14 -9.20 -4.23
CA VAL A 47 10.77 -9.25 -3.72
C VAL A 47 10.47 -7.97 -2.95
N MET A 48 9.37 -7.30 -3.28
CA MET A 48 8.84 -6.16 -2.54
C MET A 48 7.63 -6.61 -1.75
N CYS A 49 7.63 -6.39 -0.43
CA CYS A 49 6.44 -6.60 0.39
C CYS A 49 5.75 -5.26 0.63
N VAL A 50 4.46 -5.23 0.33
CA VAL A 50 3.58 -4.07 0.46
C VAL A 50 2.53 -4.40 1.52
N LYS A 51 2.32 -3.47 2.45
CA LYS A 51 1.33 -3.59 3.52
C LYS A 51 0.28 -2.49 3.41
N GLY A 52 -0.95 -2.86 3.74
CA GLY A 52 -2.06 -1.92 3.87
C GLY A 52 -2.97 -2.30 5.02
N ALA A 53 -3.84 -1.38 5.38
CA ALA A 53 -4.86 -1.57 6.41
C ALA A 53 -6.07 -0.68 6.11
N GLU A 54 -7.20 -0.97 6.74
CA GLU A 54 -8.31 -0.04 6.77
C GLU A 54 -8.01 1.12 7.73
N PHE A 55 -8.25 2.33 7.25
CA PHE A 55 -8.18 3.53 8.08
C PHE A 55 -9.58 4.10 8.30
N ARG A 56 -9.75 4.79 9.43
CA ARG A 56 -10.96 5.54 9.72
C ARG A 56 -10.65 6.97 10.12
N VAL A 57 -11.64 7.84 9.92
CA VAL A 57 -11.55 9.25 10.29
C VAL A 57 -11.44 9.39 11.81
N ALA A 58 -10.52 10.24 12.25
CA ALA A 58 -10.40 10.60 13.66
C ALA A 58 -11.60 11.46 14.08
N LYS A 59 -12.37 10.98 15.07
CA LYS A 59 -13.54 11.70 15.61
C LYS A 59 -13.17 12.78 16.66
N ALA A 60 -11.97 12.69 17.23
CA ALA A 60 -11.46 13.59 18.28
C ALA A 60 -9.94 13.71 18.20
N GLY A 61 -9.38 14.71 18.91
CA GLY A 61 -7.95 14.98 19.00
C GLY A 61 -7.42 15.95 17.93
N PRO A 62 -6.10 16.23 17.94
CA PRO A 62 -5.48 17.23 17.05
C PRO A 62 -5.63 16.95 15.55
N ARG A 63 -5.90 15.70 15.18
CA ARG A 63 -6.07 15.23 13.80
C ARG A 63 -7.54 14.96 13.43
N LYS A 64 -8.49 15.47 14.21
CA LYS A 64 -9.93 15.29 13.97
C LYS A 64 -10.28 15.67 12.51
N GLY A 65 -11.05 14.80 11.86
CA GLY A 65 -11.47 14.98 10.46
C GLY A 65 -10.53 14.34 9.42
N THR A 66 -9.31 13.94 9.80
CA THR A 66 -8.38 13.26 8.87
C THR A 66 -8.53 11.73 8.92
N LEU A 67 -8.28 11.07 7.79
CA LEU A 67 -8.22 9.61 7.69
C LEU A 67 -6.87 9.12 8.24
N SER A 68 -6.76 8.92 9.54
CA SER A 68 -5.44 8.67 10.18
C SER A 68 -5.42 7.58 11.24
N ILE A 69 -6.57 6.96 11.55
CA ILE A 69 -6.64 5.91 12.56
C ILE A 69 -6.70 4.54 11.86
N MET A 70 -5.63 3.78 11.95
CA MET A 70 -5.59 2.39 11.50
C MET A 70 -6.56 1.53 12.33
N VAL A 71 -7.40 0.75 11.66
CA VAL A 71 -8.31 -0.21 12.29
C VAL A 71 -7.54 -1.49 12.61
N LYS A 72 -7.40 -1.80 13.90
CA LYS A 72 -6.67 -3.00 14.35
C LYS A 72 -7.27 -4.27 13.75
N GLY A 73 -6.41 -5.18 13.29
CA GLY A 73 -6.82 -6.47 12.71
C GLY A 73 -7.20 -6.42 11.23
N THR A 74 -7.11 -5.24 10.59
CA THR A 74 -7.36 -5.10 9.14
C THR A 74 -6.07 -5.04 8.31
N GLU A 75 -4.92 -5.15 8.98
CA GLU A 75 -3.61 -5.19 8.33
C GLU A 75 -3.50 -6.41 7.41
N ARG A 76 -3.13 -6.16 6.15
CA ARG A 76 -2.86 -7.18 5.16
C ARG A 76 -1.57 -6.85 4.45
N SER A 77 -0.86 -7.89 4.02
CA SER A 77 0.39 -7.74 3.29
C SER A 77 0.42 -8.68 2.10
N VAL A 78 1.11 -8.25 1.06
CA VAL A 78 1.38 -9.05 -0.12
C VAL A 78 2.82 -8.83 -0.54
N CYS A 79 3.49 -9.87 -0.97
CA CYS A 79 4.82 -9.78 -1.53
C CYS A 79 4.75 -10.00 -3.04
N LEU A 80 5.38 -9.09 -3.77
CA LEU A 80 5.42 -9.01 -5.22
C LEU A 80 6.84 -9.23 -5.69
N THR A 81 7.05 -10.00 -6.74
CA THR A 81 8.39 -10.10 -7.34
C THR A 81 8.64 -8.93 -8.29
N ARG A 82 9.92 -8.64 -8.54
CA ARG A 82 10.32 -7.62 -9.52
C ARG A 82 9.75 -7.90 -10.91
N GLU A 83 9.66 -9.18 -11.29
CA GLU A 83 9.10 -9.61 -12.56
C GLU A 83 7.59 -9.35 -12.63
N GLU A 84 6.84 -9.63 -11.57
CA GLU A 84 5.40 -9.35 -11.52
C GLU A 84 5.13 -7.84 -11.60
N ILE A 85 5.91 -7.05 -10.85
CA ILE A 85 5.81 -5.60 -10.92
C ILE A 85 6.08 -5.17 -12.35
N ALA A 86 7.22 -5.56 -12.95
CA ALA A 86 7.60 -5.18 -14.31
C ALA A 86 6.53 -5.52 -15.36
N ALA A 87 5.95 -6.73 -15.29
CA ALA A 87 4.87 -7.16 -16.17
C ALA A 87 3.65 -6.22 -16.08
N ALA A 88 3.23 -5.86 -14.86
CA ALA A 88 2.10 -4.95 -14.63
C ALA A 88 2.31 -3.52 -15.18
N GLY A 89 3.54 -3.09 -15.42
CA GLY A 89 3.84 -1.79 -16.02
C GLY A 89 3.88 -1.81 -17.55
N ALA A 90 4.18 -2.97 -18.14
CA ALA A 90 4.20 -3.13 -19.58
C ALA A 90 2.79 -3.01 -20.20
N ASP A 91 1.77 -3.44 -19.46
CA ASP A 91 0.35 -3.41 -19.90
C ASP A 91 -0.27 -2.01 -19.91
N ASN A 92 0.40 -0.99 -19.36
CA ASN A 92 -0.11 0.39 -19.28
C ASN A 92 0.46 1.31 -20.38
N THR A 93 1.07 0.73 -21.42
CA THR A 93 1.56 1.43 -22.61
C THR A 93 0.84 0.88 -23.85
N ALA A 94 -0.44 1.18 -24.00
CA ALA A 94 -1.22 0.91 -25.21
C ALA A 94 -2.13 2.11 -25.53
#